data_AF-A0A5N6X4Z8-F1
#
_entry.id   AF-A0A5N6X4Z8-F1
#
_cell.length_a   1.000
_cell.length_b   1.000
_cell.length_c   1.000
_cell.angle_alpha   90.00
_cell.angle_beta   90.00
_cell.angle_gamma   90.00
#
_symmetry.space_group_name_H-M   'P 1'
#
loop_
_entity.id
_entity.type
_entity.pdbx_description
1 polymer ?
#
loop_
_entity_poly.entity_id
_entity_poly.type
_entity_poly.pdbx_seq_one_letter_code
_entity_poly.pdbx_strand_id
1 'polypeptide(L)'
;MVEVAPLVLGITSLVGVLTAALVGWYNMRSNVRICRQKAERLFAKYGEPLYCAAKNLLYRLHNILDQGMLLMEVGRNPILNLQLQDYTYFTFGQLFAWIHILRHQAQFVCVSSEKDNRRLVDKLKQIYRTLSVSRYNGMGNCMLWRGQQMAIGEIMTKKAETEDSQLICLGYSEFLQKFEQEPAFKE
;
A
#
# COMPACT_ATOMS: atom_id res chain seq x y z
N MET A 1 -37.78 46.51 34.45
CA MET A 1 -37.16 46.12 33.15
C MET A 1 -35.80 45.41 33.32
N VAL A 2 -35.21 45.33 34.52
CA VAL A 2 -33.86 44.75 34.73
C VAL A 2 -33.86 43.23 34.94
N GLU A 3 -34.97 42.63 35.40
CA GLU A 3 -35.02 41.19 35.71
C GLU A 3 -35.22 40.25 34.51
N VAL A 4 -35.73 40.75 33.38
CA VAL A 4 -36.03 39.92 32.20
C VAL A 4 -34.79 39.68 31.33
N ALA A 5 -33.85 40.63 31.32
CA ALA A 5 -32.61 40.56 30.55
C ALA A 5 -31.71 39.34 30.87
N PRO A 6 -31.44 38.98 32.14
CA PRO A 6 -30.60 37.82 32.45
C PRO A 6 -31.26 36.49 32.08
N LEU A 7 -32.59 36.39 32.15
CA LEU A 7 -33.33 35.19 31.73
C LEU A 7 -33.22 34.96 30.22
N VAL A 8 -33.39 36.02 29.43
CA VAL A 8 -33.27 35.98 27.96
C VAL A 8 -31.83 35.65 27.54
N LEU A 9 -30.83 36.23 28.20
CA LEU A 9 -29.41 35.90 27.98
C LEU A 9 -29.06 34.45 28.33
N GLY A 10 -29.64 33.90 29.41
CA GLY A 10 -29.45 32.51 29.79
C GLY A 10 -30.01 31.53 28.75
N ILE A 11 -31.21 31.82 28.23
CA ILE A 11 -31.87 30.98 27.21
C ILE A 11 -31.10 30.98 25.90
N THR A 12 -30.63 32.14 25.42
CA THR A 12 -29.88 32.22 24.16
C THR A 12 -28.53 31.50 24.25
N SER A 13 -27.84 31.61 25.39
CA SER A 13 -26.60 30.87 25.65
C SER A 13 -26.83 29.35 25.65
N LEU A 14 -27.89 28.88 26.32
CA LEU A 14 -28.24 27.46 26.39
C LEU A 14 -28.55 26.87 25.00
N VAL A 15 -29.30 27.60 24.18
CA VAL A 15 -29.64 27.18 22.80
C VAL A 15 -28.38 27.12 21.93
N GLY A 16 -27.44 28.05 22.09
CA GLY A 16 -26.15 28.03 21.40
C GLY A 16 -25.32 26.80 21.74
N VAL A 17 -25.25 26.40 23.00
CA VAL A 17 -24.49 25.22 23.44
C VAL A 17 -25.13 23.92 22.92
N LEU A 18 -26.46 23.80 22.98
CA LEU A 18 -27.17 22.62 22.49
C LEU A 18 -27.05 22.45 20.98
N THR A 19 -27.16 23.53 20.21
CA THR A 19 -26.98 23.49 18.75
C THR A 19 -25.54 23.12 18.37
N ALA A 20 -24.53 23.68 19.05
CA ALA A 20 -23.13 23.31 18.84
C ALA A 20 -22.86 21.83 19.18
N ALA A 21 -23.44 21.32 20.26
CA ALA A 21 -23.31 19.91 20.66
C ALA A 21 -23.95 18.96 19.62
N LEU A 22 -25.14 19.30 19.11
CA LEU A 22 -25.83 18.53 18.07
C LEU A 22 -25.07 18.55 16.74
N VAL A 23 -24.58 19.73 16.31
CA VAL A 23 -23.77 19.87 15.10
C VAL A 23 -22.44 19.13 15.24
N GLY A 24 -21.78 19.23 16.40
CA GLY A 24 -20.57 18.48 16.72
C GLY A 24 -20.79 16.97 16.66
N TRP A 25 -21.87 16.47 17.26
CA TRP A 25 -22.27 15.06 17.19
C TRP A 25 -22.53 14.63 15.74
N TYR A 26 -23.32 15.41 15.00
CA TYR A 26 -23.68 15.11 13.62
C TYR A 26 -22.44 15.05 12.71
N ASN A 27 -21.56 16.03 12.82
CA ASN A 27 -20.28 16.07 12.10
C ASN A 27 -19.40 14.86 12.45
N MET A 28 -19.31 14.49 13.73
CA MET A 28 -18.53 13.32 14.13
C MET A 28 -19.09 12.01 13.53
N ARG A 29 -20.42 11.85 13.50
CA ARG A 29 -21.08 10.68 12.89
C ARG A 29 -20.98 10.66 11.36
N SER A 30 -21.14 11.82 10.71
CA SER A 30 -21.07 11.93 9.25
C SER A 30 -19.63 11.71 8.75
N ASN A 31 -18.63 12.21 9.47
CA ASN A 31 -17.22 11.99 9.17
C ASN A 31 -16.88 10.50 9.13
N VAL A 32 -17.36 9.70 10.10
CA VAL A 32 -17.12 8.24 10.08
C VAL A 32 -17.66 7.59 8.80
N ARG A 33 -18.86 7.98 8.34
CA ARG A 33 -19.45 7.45 7.10
C ARG A 33 -18.65 7.87 5.86
N ILE A 34 -18.26 9.13 5.80
CA ILE A 34 -17.45 9.66 4.69
C ILE A 34 -16.09 8.96 4.63
N CYS A 35 -15.44 8.77 5.78
CA CYS A 35 -14.18 8.07 5.88
C CYS A 35 -14.31 6.60 5.43
N ARG A 36 -15.38 5.92 5.82
CA ARG A 36 -15.65 4.55 5.37
C ARG A 36 -15.86 4.47 3.86
N GLN A 37 -16.67 5.36 3.28
CA GLN A 37 -16.87 5.41 1.83
C GLN A 37 -15.56 5.69 1.07
N LYS A 38 -14.70 6.57 1.60
CA LYS A 38 -13.37 6.82 1.02
C LYS A 38 -12.48 5.58 1.07
N ALA A 39 -12.48 4.85 2.19
CA ALA A 39 -11.75 3.58 2.32
C ALA A 39 -12.28 2.53 1.33
N GLU A 40 -13.60 2.32 1.27
CA GLU A 40 -14.24 1.38 0.35
C GLU A 40 -13.90 1.68 -1.11
N ARG A 41 -13.93 2.96 -1.52
CA ARG A 41 -13.52 3.38 -2.87
C ARG A 41 -12.04 3.11 -3.14
N LEU A 42 -11.17 3.36 -2.17
CA LEU A 42 -9.74 3.09 -2.29
C LEU A 42 -9.48 1.58 -2.44
N PHE A 43 -10.19 0.75 -1.67
CA PHE A 43 -10.14 -0.71 -1.79
C PHE A 43 -10.69 -1.21 -3.12
N ALA A 44 -11.82 -0.68 -3.57
CA ALA A 44 -12.37 -1.03 -4.88
C ALA A 44 -11.39 -0.69 -6.02
N LYS A 45 -10.63 0.41 -5.87
CA LYS A 45 -9.70 0.89 -6.90
C LYS A 45 -8.35 0.13 -6.92
N TYR A 46 -7.75 -0.13 -5.76
CA TYR A 46 -6.39 -0.67 -5.67
C TYR A 46 -6.30 -2.07 -5.04
N GLY A 47 -7.41 -2.62 -4.52
CA GLY A 47 -7.45 -3.93 -3.89
C GLY A 47 -7.20 -5.07 -4.88
N GLU A 48 -7.85 -5.04 -6.03
CA GLU A 48 -7.69 -6.08 -7.07
C GLU A 48 -6.26 -6.09 -7.65
N PRO A 49 -5.64 -4.94 -8.01
CA PRO A 49 -4.25 -4.91 -8.44
C PRO A 49 -3.27 -5.46 -7.38
N LEU A 50 -3.47 -5.11 -6.10
CA LEU A 50 -2.64 -5.61 -5.01
C LEU A 50 -2.79 -7.13 -4.82
N TYR A 51 -4.02 -7.65 -4.90
CA TYR A 51 -4.30 -9.08 -4.83
C TYR A 51 -3.62 -9.83 -5.97
N CYS A 52 -3.74 -9.34 -7.20
CA CYS A 52 -3.07 -9.91 -8.36
C CYS A 52 -1.55 -9.94 -8.20
N ALA A 53 -0.94 -8.85 -7.71
CA ALA A 53 0.50 -8.79 -7.49
C ALA A 53 0.98 -9.77 -6.40
N ALA A 54 0.25 -9.86 -5.28
CA ALA A 54 0.55 -10.82 -4.22
C ALA A 54 0.44 -12.28 -4.71
N LYS A 55 -0.59 -12.58 -5.50
CA LYS A 55 -0.80 -13.89 -6.11
C LYS A 55 0.32 -14.25 -7.10
N ASN A 56 0.75 -13.31 -7.94
CA ASN A 56 1.86 -13.52 -8.88
C ASN A 56 3.16 -13.85 -8.14
N LEU A 57 3.47 -13.10 -7.07
CA LEU A 57 4.65 -13.38 -6.26
C LEU A 57 4.55 -14.75 -5.58
N LEU A 58 3.38 -15.11 -5.04
CA LEU A 58 3.18 -16.42 -4.42
C LEU A 58 3.43 -17.57 -5.43
N TYR A 59 2.86 -17.50 -6.63
CA TYR A 59 3.12 -18.49 -7.67
C TYR A 59 4.59 -18.53 -8.06
N ARG A 60 5.25 -17.37 -8.15
CA ARG A 60 6.68 -17.32 -8.47
C ARG A 60 7.52 -18.00 -7.39
N LEU A 61 7.24 -17.72 -6.11
CA LEU A 61 7.92 -18.35 -4.99
C LEU A 61 7.66 -19.86 -4.94
N HIS A 62 6.43 -20.31 -5.22
CA HIS A 62 6.10 -21.73 -5.30
C HIS A 62 6.89 -22.43 -6.42
N ASN A 63 6.97 -21.83 -7.61
CA ASN A 63 7.77 -22.38 -8.71
C ASN A 63 9.28 -22.43 -8.37
N ILE A 64 9.79 -21.45 -7.64
CA ILE A 64 11.19 -21.45 -7.21
C ILE A 64 11.46 -22.53 -6.15
N LEU A 65 10.59 -22.65 -5.15
CA LEU A 65 10.80 -23.50 -3.97
C LEU A 65 10.42 -24.97 -4.22
N ASP A 66 9.24 -25.24 -4.78
CA ASP A 66 8.72 -26.61 -4.95
C ASP A 66 9.15 -27.25 -6.27
N GLN A 67 9.22 -26.45 -7.34
CA GLN A 67 9.56 -26.99 -8.67
C GLN A 67 11.06 -26.95 -8.96
N GLY A 68 11.86 -26.45 -8.02
CA GLY A 68 13.32 -26.35 -8.19
C GLY A 68 13.73 -25.57 -9.44
N MET A 69 12.91 -24.62 -9.89
CA MET A 69 13.11 -23.89 -11.15
C MET A 69 14.51 -23.25 -11.24
N LEU A 70 15.00 -22.70 -10.12
CA LEU A 70 16.38 -22.20 -10.04
C LEU A 70 17.42 -23.33 -10.13
N LEU A 71 17.19 -24.50 -9.52
CA LEU A 71 18.13 -25.62 -9.56
C LEU A 71 18.16 -26.35 -10.92
N MET A 72 17.04 -26.38 -11.66
CA MET A 72 16.95 -27.09 -12.94
C MET A 72 17.44 -26.27 -14.14
N GLU A 73 17.40 -24.93 -14.06
CA GLU A 73 17.71 -24.04 -15.18
C GLU A 73 19.00 -23.24 -14.99
N VAL A 74 19.43 -22.98 -13.74
CA VAL A 74 20.71 -22.31 -13.43
C VAL A 74 21.87 -23.20 -13.90
N GLY A 75 22.53 -22.77 -14.97
CA GLY A 75 23.66 -23.46 -15.60
C GLY A 75 23.39 -24.12 -16.96
N ARG A 76 22.12 -24.30 -17.38
CA ARG A 76 21.80 -24.87 -18.71
C ARG A 76 21.70 -23.84 -19.82
N ASN A 77 21.10 -22.68 -19.54
CA ASN A 77 20.97 -21.60 -20.51
C ASN A 77 21.13 -20.24 -19.81
N PRO A 78 22.23 -19.49 -20.05
CA PRO A 78 22.49 -18.23 -19.35
C PRO A 78 21.43 -17.16 -19.65
N ILE A 79 20.85 -17.13 -20.85
CA ILE A 79 19.84 -16.13 -21.25
C ILE A 79 18.52 -16.39 -20.50
N LEU A 80 18.10 -17.66 -20.43
CA LEU A 80 16.88 -18.04 -19.72
C LEU A 80 16.98 -17.72 -18.22
N ASN A 81 18.16 -17.90 -17.62
CA ASN A 81 18.41 -17.58 -16.22
C ASN A 81 18.25 -16.09 -15.92
N LEU A 82 18.75 -15.22 -16.80
CA LEU A 82 18.57 -13.77 -16.67
C LEU A 82 17.08 -13.40 -16.76
N GLN A 83 16.35 -13.92 -17.74
CA GLN A 83 14.92 -13.67 -17.88
C GLN A 83 14.10 -14.13 -16.68
N LEU A 84 14.43 -15.29 -16.10
CA LEU A 84 13.81 -15.79 -14.87
C LEU A 84 14.12 -14.88 -13.68
N GLN A 85 15.36 -14.40 -13.56
CA GLN A 85 15.78 -13.51 -12.49
C GLN A 85 15.05 -12.16 -12.60
N ASP A 86 15.04 -11.56 -13.78
CA ASP A 86 14.39 -10.27 -14.05
C ASP A 86 12.88 -10.34 -13.80
N TYR A 87 12.22 -11.43 -14.23
CA TYR A 87 10.81 -11.63 -13.93
C TYR A 87 10.54 -11.78 -12.43
N THR A 88 11.45 -12.42 -11.70
CA THR A 88 11.34 -12.53 -10.23
C THR A 88 11.44 -11.16 -9.58
N TYR A 89 12.43 -10.36 -9.98
CA TYR A 89 12.59 -8.98 -9.52
C TYR A 89 11.36 -8.14 -9.81
N PHE A 90 10.79 -8.26 -11.02
CA PHE A 90 9.56 -7.61 -11.39
C PHE A 90 8.39 -7.98 -10.46
N THR A 91 8.20 -9.25 -10.12
CA THR A 91 7.08 -9.66 -9.24
C THR A 91 7.19 -9.09 -7.82
N PHE A 92 8.41 -8.97 -7.28
CA PHE A 92 8.65 -8.25 -6.02
C PHE A 92 8.37 -6.76 -6.18
N GLY A 93 8.87 -6.16 -7.26
CA GLY A 93 8.63 -4.76 -7.60
C GLY A 93 7.15 -4.41 -7.70
N GLN A 94 6.38 -5.27 -8.37
CA GLN A 94 4.94 -5.10 -8.55
C GLN A 94 4.20 -5.13 -7.21
N LEU A 95 4.54 -6.06 -6.32
CA LEU A 95 3.94 -6.10 -4.99
C LEU A 95 4.25 -4.83 -4.20
N PHE A 96 5.52 -4.42 -4.15
CA PHE A 96 5.91 -3.24 -3.38
C PHE A 96 5.35 -1.94 -3.96
N ALA A 97 5.21 -1.83 -5.28
CA ALA A 97 4.55 -0.70 -5.94
C ALA A 97 3.10 -0.57 -5.47
N TRP A 98 2.31 -1.64 -5.53
CA TRP A 98 0.91 -1.58 -5.09
C TRP A 98 0.76 -1.32 -3.60
N ILE A 99 1.67 -1.83 -2.76
CA ILE A 99 1.69 -1.49 -1.34
C ILE A 99 2.05 -0.01 -1.15
N HIS A 100 3.03 0.52 -1.89
CA HIS A 100 3.42 1.92 -1.87
C HIS A 100 2.24 2.83 -2.27
N ILE A 101 1.61 2.55 -3.42
CA ILE A 101 0.43 3.27 -3.93
C ILE A 101 -0.70 3.24 -2.90
N LEU A 102 -1.02 2.07 -2.37
CA LEU A 102 -2.08 1.92 -1.38
C LEU A 102 -1.79 2.78 -0.15
N ARG A 103 -0.55 2.77 0.35
CA ARG A 103 -0.14 3.57 1.52
C ARG A 103 -0.18 5.07 1.23
N HIS A 104 0.34 5.50 0.08
CA HIS A 104 0.37 6.90 -0.33
C HIS A 104 -1.05 7.46 -0.47
N GLN A 105 -1.96 6.69 -1.06
CA GLN A 105 -3.37 7.08 -1.22
C GLN A 105 -4.15 6.97 0.09
N ALA A 106 -3.82 5.98 0.95
CA ALA A 106 -4.46 5.79 2.24
C ALA A 106 -4.05 6.82 3.29
N GLN A 107 -2.91 7.52 3.14
CA GLN A 107 -2.53 8.63 4.03
C GLN A 107 -3.59 9.74 4.09
N PHE A 108 -4.39 9.87 3.03
CA PHE A 108 -5.50 10.83 2.94
C PHE A 108 -6.86 10.22 3.33
N VAL A 109 -6.92 8.91 3.57
CA VAL A 109 -8.11 8.24 4.09
C VAL A 109 -8.04 8.28 5.60
N CYS A 110 -9.06 8.86 6.23
CA CYS A 110 -9.09 9.09 7.67
C CYS A 110 -8.62 7.85 8.45
N VAL A 111 -7.87 8.08 9.52
CA VAL A 111 -7.42 7.07 10.49
C VAL A 111 -8.64 6.48 11.22
N SER A 112 -9.47 5.74 10.50
CA SER A 112 -10.63 5.08 11.06
C SER A 112 -10.15 3.82 11.76
N SER A 113 -10.51 3.68 13.03
CA SER A 113 -10.18 2.54 13.89
C SER A 113 -10.99 1.28 13.52
N GLU A 114 -11.27 1.06 12.24
CA GLU A 114 -12.05 -0.07 11.76
C GLU A 114 -11.15 -1.33 11.77
N LYS A 115 -11.67 -2.43 12.33
CA LYS A 115 -10.90 -3.66 12.61
C LYS A 115 -10.26 -4.24 11.34
N ASP A 116 -10.92 -4.11 10.19
CA ASP A 116 -10.44 -4.67 8.93
C ASP A 116 -9.27 -3.87 8.33
N ASN A 117 -9.27 -2.55 8.49
CA ASN A 117 -8.12 -1.73 8.11
C ASN A 117 -6.87 -2.10 8.94
N ARG A 118 -7.04 -2.34 10.24
CA ARG A 118 -5.94 -2.84 11.10
C ARG A 118 -5.43 -4.20 10.63
N ARG A 119 -6.32 -5.14 10.30
CA ARG A 119 -5.94 -6.48 9.80
C ARG A 119 -5.11 -6.39 8.53
N LEU A 120 -5.51 -5.56 7.56
CA LEU A 120 -4.73 -5.37 6.33
C LEU A 120 -3.35 -4.81 6.64
N VAL A 121 -3.30 -3.73 7.41
CA VAL A 121 -2.02 -3.09 7.81
C VAL A 121 -1.11 -4.10 8.52
N ASP A 122 -1.67 -4.96 9.36
CA ASP A 122 -0.91 -5.99 10.07
C ASP A 122 -0.42 -7.09 9.12
N LYS A 123 -1.20 -7.49 8.11
CA LYS A 123 -0.75 -8.42 7.06
C LYS A 123 0.35 -7.82 6.19
N LEU A 124 0.22 -6.56 5.79
CA LEU A 124 1.27 -5.86 5.05
C LEU A 124 2.56 -5.76 5.90
N LYS A 125 2.45 -5.43 7.19
CA LYS A 125 3.60 -5.44 8.11
C LYS A 125 4.24 -6.83 8.24
N GLN A 126 3.45 -7.90 8.24
CA GLN A 126 3.96 -9.28 8.26
C GLN A 126 4.76 -9.60 7.00
N ILE A 127 4.30 -9.18 5.81
CA ILE A 127 5.05 -9.32 4.56
C ILE A 127 6.41 -8.62 4.69
N TYR A 128 6.40 -7.33 5.06
CA TYR A 128 7.65 -6.56 5.23
C TYR A 128 8.63 -7.23 6.18
N ARG A 129 8.13 -7.69 7.33
CA ARG A 129 8.94 -8.36 8.35
C ARG A 129 9.50 -9.68 7.86
N THR A 130 8.70 -10.50 7.19
CA THR A 130 9.14 -11.83 6.73
C THR A 130 10.30 -11.71 5.77
N LEU A 131 10.28 -10.71 4.89
CA LEU A 131 11.35 -10.45 3.92
C LEU A 131 12.60 -9.77 4.54
N SER A 132 12.49 -9.21 5.75
CA SER A 132 13.58 -8.49 6.42
C SER A 132 14.18 -9.22 7.63
N VAL A 133 13.81 -10.49 7.87
CA VAL A 133 14.20 -11.22 9.07
C VAL A 133 15.50 -11.99 8.84
N SER A 134 16.54 -11.63 9.59
CA SER A 134 17.88 -12.25 9.60
C SER A 134 17.97 -13.54 10.44
N ARG A 135 16.83 -14.12 10.85
CA ARG A 135 16.82 -15.27 11.78
C ARG A 135 17.30 -16.59 11.15
N TYR A 136 17.45 -16.63 9.84
CA TYR A 136 17.95 -17.79 9.12
C TYR A 136 19.48 -17.64 8.94
N ASN A 137 20.24 -18.18 9.90
CA ASN A 137 21.70 -18.25 9.84
C ASN A 137 22.14 -18.84 8.49
N GLY A 138 22.90 -18.08 7.70
CA GLY A 138 23.43 -18.51 6.39
C GLY A 138 22.71 -17.94 5.15
N MET A 139 21.56 -17.27 5.30
CA MET A 139 20.79 -16.65 4.20
C MET A 139 21.01 -15.13 4.07
N GLY A 140 22.21 -14.64 4.40
CA GLY A 140 22.54 -13.20 4.40
C GLY A 140 22.19 -12.46 3.09
N ASN A 141 22.18 -13.18 1.96
CA ASN A 141 21.97 -12.63 0.62
C ASN A 141 20.50 -12.67 0.13
N CYS A 142 19.57 -13.25 0.90
CA CYS A 142 18.16 -13.37 0.50
C CYS A 142 17.23 -12.44 1.31
N MET A 143 17.79 -11.47 2.02
CA MET A 143 17.04 -10.49 2.79
C MET A 143 16.81 -9.21 2.00
N LEU A 144 15.60 -8.67 2.11
CA LEU A 144 15.28 -7.32 1.65
C LEU A 144 15.03 -6.45 2.87
N TRP A 145 15.92 -5.48 3.12
CA TRP A 145 15.74 -4.54 4.22
C TRP A 145 14.57 -3.61 3.96
N ARG A 146 13.96 -3.10 5.03
CA ARG A 146 12.76 -2.27 4.91
C ARG A 146 12.96 -1.03 4.03
N GLY A 147 14.15 -0.42 4.06
CA GLY A 147 14.50 0.69 3.19
C GLY A 147 14.47 0.29 1.70
N GLN A 148 15.09 -0.84 1.36
CA GLN A 148 15.07 -1.39 0.00
C GLN A 148 13.65 -1.72 -0.45
N GLN A 149 12.84 -2.35 0.41
CA GLN A 149 11.44 -2.65 0.08
C GLN A 149 10.60 -1.39 -0.18
N MET A 150 10.92 -0.26 0.48
CA MET A 150 10.26 1.03 0.22
C MET A 150 10.75 1.66 -1.08
N ALA A 151 12.07 1.71 -1.28
CA ALA A 151 12.69 2.24 -2.49
C ALA A 151 12.19 1.51 -3.74
N ILE A 152 12.15 0.17 -3.71
CA ILE A 152 11.61 -0.64 -4.80
C ILE A 152 10.16 -0.24 -5.11
N GLY A 153 9.33 -0.04 -4.09
CA GLY A 153 7.94 0.38 -4.29
C GLY A 153 7.82 1.78 -4.92
N GLU A 154 8.71 2.70 -4.53
CA GLU A 154 8.76 4.07 -5.07
C GLU A 154 9.18 4.07 -6.54
N ILE A 155 10.29 3.42 -6.88
CA ILE A 155 10.81 3.40 -8.26
C ILE A 155 9.89 2.64 -9.23
N MET A 156 9.14 1.65 -8.73
CA MET A 156 8.17 0.89 -9.51
C MET A 156 6.82 1.58 -9.65
N THR A 157 6.63 2.75 -9.05
CA THR A 157 5.39 3.54 -9.14
C THR A 157 5.57 4.71 -10.10
N LYS A 158 4.61 4.89 -11.01
CA LYS A 158 4.53 6.08 -11.86
C LYS A 158 3.13 6.70 -11.84
N LYS A 159 3.04 7.93 -12.34
CA LYS A 159 1.75 8.55 -12.66
C LYS A 159 1.28 8.06 -14.03
N ALA A 160 0.03 7.68 -14.12
CA ALA A 160 -0.63 7.36 -15.37
C ALA A 160 -0.76 8.62 -16.23
N GLU A 161 -0.67 8.46 -17.55
CA GLU A 161 -0.84 9.51 -18.57
C GLU A 161 -2.34 9.87 -18.76
N THR A 162 -3.09 9.84 -17.67
CA THR A 162 -4.52 10.22 -17.62
C THR A 162 -4.64 11.56 -16.91
N GLU A 163 -5.68 12.34 -17.22
CA GLU A 163 -5.95 13.66 -16.62
C GLU A 163 -5.92 13.64 -15.07
N ASP A 164 -6.33 12.53 -14.46
CA ASP A 164 -6.38 12.35 -13.01
C ASP A 164 -5.02 12.06 -12.33
N SER A 165 -3.90 11.97 -13.08
CA SER A 165 -2.56 11.66 -12.54
C SER A 165 -2.53 10.45 -11.59
N GLN A 166 -3.28 9.39 -11.92
CA GLN A 166 -3.45 8.23 -11.04
C GLN A 166 -2.13 7.47 -10.87
N LEU A 167 -1.85 6.97 -9.66
CA LEU A 167 -0.64 6.17 -9.46
C LEU A 167 -0.85 4.73 -9.94
N ILE A 168 0.10 4.23 -10.73
CA ILE A 168 0.10 2.88 -11.29
C ILE A 168 1.49 2.26 -11.16
N CYS A 169 1.54 0.93 -11.13
CA CYS A 169 2.79 0.17 -11.21
C CYS A 169 3.36 0.21 -12.64
N LEU A 170 4.68 0.22 -12.77
CA LEU A 170 5.36 0.00 -14.05
C LEU A 170 4.92 -1.33 -14.69
N GLY A 171 4.80 -1.33 -16.02
CA GLY A 171 4.62 -2.56 -16.79
C GLY A 171 5.92 -3.35 -16.92
N TYR A 172 5.84 -4.65 -17.22
CA TYR A 172 7.03 -5.50 -17.31
C TYR A 172 8.03 -5.04 -18.37
N SER A 173 7.55 -4.68 -19.57
CA SER A 173 8.43 -4.19 -20.65
C SER A 173 9.15 -2.89 -20.26
N GLU A 174 8.47 -1.99 -19.55
CA GLU A 174 9.05 -0.72 -19.10
C GLU A 174 10.04 -0.95 -17.95
N PHE A 175 9.72 -1.86 -17.04
CA PHE A 175 10.64 -2.33 -16.02
C PHE A 175 11.93 -2.86 -16.65
N LEU A 176 11.86 -3.75 -17.65
CA LEU A 176 13.06 -4.30 -18.29
C LEU A 176 13.92 -3.20 -18.92
N GLN A 177 13.31 -2.26 -19.64
CA GLN A 177 14.04 -1.14 -20.23
C GLN A 177 14.77 -0.31 -19.17
N LYS A 178 14.09 0.04 -18.08
CA LYS A 178 14.70 0.79 -16.97
C LYS A 178 15.78 -0.03 -16.26
N PHE A 179 15.50 -1.30 -16.01
CA PHE A 179 16.41 -2.21 -15.34
C PHE A 179 17.69 -2.42 -16.15
N GLU A 180 17.63 -2.43 -17.48
CA GLU A 180 18.81 -2.53 -18.34
C GLU A 180 19.62 -1.22 -18.40
N GLN A 181 18.92 -0.09 -18.54
CA GLN A 181 19.52 1.19 -18.92
C GLN A 181 19.91 2.10 -17.75
N GLU A 182 19.28 1.93 -16.58
CA GLU A 182 19.48 2.81 -15.42
C GLU A 182 20.25 2.05 -14.32
N PRO A 183 21.54 2.35 -14.08
CA PRO A 183 22.32 1.71 -13.02
C PRO A 183 21.69 1.88 -11.63
N ALA A 184 21.05 3.03 -11.39
CA ALA A 184 20.34 3.34 -10.16
C ALA A 184 19.12 2.42 -9.89
N PHE A 185 18.66 1.66 -10.88
CA PHE A 185 17.60 0.66 -10.73
C PHE A 185 18.12 -0.70 -10.24
N LYS A 186 19.44 -0.91 -10.27
CA LYS A 186 20.12 -2.16 -9.89
C LYS A 186 20.76 -2.12 -8.49
N GLU A 187 20.93 -0.93 -7.91
CA GLU A 187 21.53 -0.69 -6.59
C GLU A 187 20.47 -0.58 -5.47
#